data_AF-A0A2A5HXT9-F1
#
_entry.id   AF-A0A2A5HXT9-F1
#
_cell.length_a   1.000
_cell.length_b   1.000
_cell.length_c   1.000
_cell.angle_alpha   90.00
_cell.angle_beta   90.00
_cell.angle_gamma   90.00
#
_symmetry.space_group_name_H-M   'P 1'
#
loop_
_entity.id
_entity.type
_entity.pdbx_description
1 polymer ?
#
loop_
_entity_poly.entity_id
_entity_poly.type
_entity_poly.pdbx_seq_one_letter_code
_entity_poly.pdbx_strand_id
1 'polypeptide(L)'
;MTVFSFMSNSYALHGAHRWGRNLAFLVASAVLLMSCTHAPQYAWGSYETLVYQMYHKPELATPQTQVTRLEKDLIQMKRKGYMPGPGIYAHLGYMYFSLRELDLAESAFREELRLFPESQVFIERLLSGLSQARLNNNAATSSINQNFISLDDKENKRAH
;
A
#
# COMPACT_ATOMS: atom_id res chain seq x y z
N MET A 1 52.92 -31.24 -64.53
CA MET A 1 51.74 -32.05 -64.89
C MET A 1 50.81 -31.99 -63.69
N THR A 2 49.62 -31.43 -63.68
CA THR A 2 48.71 -30.87 -64.69
C THR A 2 47.78 -29.88 -63.97
N VAL A 3 47.62 -28.70 -64.56
CA VAL A 3 46.57 -27.72 -64.26
C VAL A 3 45.23 -28.30 -64.74
N PHE A 4 44.13 -28.16 -63.99
CA PHE A 4 42.78 -28.11 -64.60
C PHE A 4 41.75 -27.44 -63.65
N SER A 5 41.34 -26.24 -64.06
CA SER A 5 39.96 -25.73 -64.08
C SER A 5 39.18 -25.48 -62.78
N PHE A 6 39.22 -24.21 -62.39
CA PHE A 6 38.06 -23.30 -62.36
C PHE A 6 36.70 -23.93 -62.72
N MET A 7 35.82 -24.06 -61.73
CA MET A 7 34.38 -24.06 -61.98
C MET A 7 33.74 -23.15 -60.92
N SER A 8 33.60 -21.88 -61.32
CA SER A 8 32.69 -20.94 -60.69
C SER A 8 31.30 -21.56 -60.68
N ASN A 9 30.72 -21.70 -59.49
CA ASN A 9 29.33 -22.09 -59.36
C ASN A 9 28.60 -20.96 -58.63
N SER A 10 28.13 -20.02 -59.45
CA SER A 10 27.23 -18.95 -59.05
C SER A 10 25.85 -19.54 -58.75
N TYR A 11 25.61 -19.96 -57.51
CA TYR A 11 24.26 -20.23 -57.04
C TYR A 11 23.60 -18.93 -56.57
N ALA A 12 22.97 -18.29 -57.55
CA ALA A 12 21.69 -17.61 -57.47
C ALA A 12 21.16 -17.23 -56.07
N LEU A 13 21.44 -16.00 -55.66
CA LEU A 13 20.66 -15.24 -54.68
C LEU A 13 19.32 -14.80 -55.30
N HIS A 14 18.36 -15.70 -55.45
CA HIS A 14 16.95 -15.31 -55.71
C HIS A 14 16.02 -16.39 -55.14
N GLY A 15 15.65 -16.23 -53.86
CA GLY A 15 14.69 -17.11 -53.19
C GLY A 15 14.44 -16.78 -51.71
N ALA A 16 15.33 -16.01 -51.09
CA ALA A 16 15.30 -15.73 -49.65
C ALA A 16 14.21 -14.74 -49.17
N HIS A 17 13.41 -14.15 -50.07
CA HIS A 17 12.50 -13.06 -49.68
C HIS A 17 11.11 -13.52 -49.19
N ARG A 18 10.65 -14.73 -49.54
CA ARG A 18 9.35 -15.26 -49.06
C ARG A 18 9.43 -15.89 -47.66
N TRP A 19 10.60 -16.38 -47.27
CA TRP A 19 10.83 -17.06 -45.99
C TRP A 19 11.10 -16.08 -44.83
N GLY A 20 11.73 -14.93 -45.10
CA GLY A 20 12.00 -13.90 -44.09
C GLY A 20 10.74 -13.24 -43.52
N ARG A 21 9.68 -13.08 -44.33
CA ARG A 21 8.40 -12.51 -43.88
C ARG A 21 7.67 -13.42 -42.90
N ASN A 22 7.67 -14.73 -43.14
CA ASN A 22 7.06 -15.71 -42.22
C ASN A 22 7.89 -15.91 -40.95
N LEU A 23 9.21 -15.83 -41.05
CA LEU A 23 10.12 -15.86 -39.90
C LEU A 23 9.92 -14.63 -39.00
N ALA A 24 9.72 -13.44 -39.59
CA ALA A 24 9.43 -12.21 -38.85
C ALA A 24 8.08 -12.29 -38.10
N PHE A 25 7.04 -12.90 -38.69
CA PHE A 25 5.77 -13.15 -37.99
C PHE A 25 5.92 -14.14 -36.83
N LEU A 26 6.73 -15.20 -36.98
CA LEU A 26 6.97 -16.18 -35.92
C LEU A 26 7.78 -15.58 -34.75
N VAL A 27 8.78 -14.75 -35.04
CA VAL A 27 9.55 -14.05 -34.00
C VAL A 27 8.71 -12.98 -33.31
N ALA A 28 7.88 -12.22 -34.03
CA ALA A 28 6.95 -11.26 -33.44
C ALA A 28 5.91 -11.94 -32.53
N SER A 29 5.41 -13.12 -32.92
CA SER A 29 4.53 -13.95 -32.09
C SER A 29 5.20 -14.46 -30.81
N ALA A 30 6.50 -14.76 -30.85
CA ALA A 30 7.23 -15.28 -29.70
C ALA A 30 7.50 -14.22 -28.62
N VAL A 31 7.68 -12.95 -29.02
CA VAL A 31 7.88 -11.83 -28.10
C VAL A 31 6.61 -11.50 -27.32
N LEU A 32 5.42 -11.72 -27.90
CA LEU A 32 4.14 -11.47 -27.23
C LEU A 32 3.81 -12.46 -26.10
N LEU A 33 4.55 -13.56 -25.97
CA LEU A 33 4.33 -14.59 -24.93
C LEU A 33 5.20 -14.35 -23.68
N MET A 34 6.09 -13.36 -23.69
CA MET A 34 6.95 -13.00 -22.55
C MET A 34 6.33 -11.87 -21.72
N SER A 35 5.16 -12.08 -21.14
CA SER A 35 4.63 -11.19 -20.08
C SER A 35 4.09 -12.01 -18.91
N CYS A 36 4.96 -12.75 -18.24
CA CYS A 36 4.65 -13.32 -16.93
C CYS A 36 5.25 -12.40 -15.87
N THR A 37 4.49 -11.37 -15.48
CA THR A 37 4.85 -10.56 -14.31
C THR A 37 4.54 -11.41 -13.07
N HIS A 38 5.55 -11.79 -12.30
CA HIS A 38 5.36 -12.49 -11.04
C HIS A 38 4.62 -11.56 -10.06
N ALA A 39 3.32 -11.75 -9.89
CA ALA A 39 2.51 -10.93 -8.99
C ALA A 39 2.97 -11.14 -7.53
N PRO A 40 3.06 -10.07 -6.72
CA PRO A 40 3.36 -10.22 -5.30
C PRO A 40 2.28 -11.07 -4.63
N GLN A 41 2.71 -12.06 -3.84
CA GLN A 41 1.77 -12.88 -3.07
C GLN A 41 1.24 -12.06 -1.89
N TYR A 42 -0.04 -11.67 -1.99
CA TYR A 42 -0.75 -10.97 -0.94
C TYR A 42 -1.22 -11.93 0.14
N ALA A 43 -1.12 -11.50 1.40
CA ALA A 43 -1.59 -12.24 2.54
C ALA A 43 -2.49 -11.38 3.42
N TRP A 44 -3.53 -12.01 3.97
CA TRP A 44 -4.49 -11.38 4.90
C TRP A 44 -4.40 -11.91 6.33
N GLY A 45 -3.65 -12.98 6.57
CA GLY A 45 -3.45 -13.51 7.92
C GLY A 45 -4.78 -13.92 8.55
N SER A 46 -5.09 -13.39 9.73
CA SER A 46 -6.34 -13.63 10.45
C SER A 46 -7.44 -12.60 10.17
N TYR A 47 -7.25 -11.70 9.19
CA TYR A 47 -8.14 -10.59 8.89
C TYR A 47 -9.62 -10.98 8.74
N GLU A 48 -9.91 -12.04 7.97
CA GLU A 48 -11.29 -12.51 7.77
C GLU A 48 -11.96 -12.92 9.09
N THR A 49 -11.21 -13.65 9.93
CA THR A 49 -11.69 -14.05 11.27
C THR A 49 -11.88 -12.82 12.17
N LEU A 50 -11.02 -11.82 12.05
CA LEU A 50 -11.13 -10.57 12.80
C LEU A 50 -12.41 -9.80 12.43
N VAL A 51 -12.67 -9.64 11.13
CA VAL A 51 -13.87 -8.96 10.62
C VAL A 51 -15.13 -9.71 11.06
N TYR A 52 -15.13 -11.04 10.94
CA TYR A 52 -16.25 -11.86 11.43
C TYR A 52 -16.50 -11.62 12.92
N GLN A 53 -15.45 -11.64 13.75
CA GLN A 53 -15.59 -11.41 15.19
C GLN A 53 -16.07 -9.99 15.50
N MET A 54 -15.64 -8.98 14.74
CA MET A 54 -16.13 -7.61 14.90
C MET A 54 -17.64 -7.50 14.71
N TYR A 55 -18.21 -8.20 13.72
CA TYR A 55 -19.66 -8.16 13.46
C TYR A 55 -20.47 -9.04 14.41
N HIS A 56 -19.95 -10.23 14.77
CA HIS A 56 -20.71 -11.21 15.55
C HIS A 56 -20.48 -11.14 17.06
N LYS A 57 -19.32 -10.62 17.51
CA LYS A 57 -18.87 -10.59 18.90
C LYS A 57 -18.07 -9.29 19.17
N PRO A 58 -18.73 -8.12 19.08
CA PRO A 58 -18.05 -6.83 19.19
C PRO A 58 -17.28 -6.67 20.52
N GLU A 59 -17.72 -7.31 21.59
CA GLU A 59 -17.05 -7.33 22.89
C GLU A 59 -15.65 -7.98 22.86
N LEU A 60 -15.42 -8.91 21.93
CA LEU A 60 -14.13 -9.58 21.73
C LEU A 60 -13.24 -8.88 20.69
N ALA A 61 -13.77 -7.86 20.01
CA ALA A 61 -13.12 -7.15 18.92
C ALA A 61 -12.97 -5.66 19.25
N THR A 62 -12.54 -5.35 20.48
CA THR A 62 -12.22 -3.98 20.87
C THR A 62 -11.14 -3.39 19.94
N PRO A 63 -11.09 -2.06 19.73
CA PRO A 63 -10.11 -1.44 18.84
C PRO A 63 -8.66 -1.85 19.16
N GLN A 64 -8.30 -1.95 20.45
CA GLN A 64 -6.97 -2.40 20.89
C GLN A 64 -6.69 -3.86 20.50
N THR A 65 -7.71 -4.73 20.62
CA THR A 65 -7.59 -6.14 20.20
C THR A 65 -7.42 -6.24 18.69
N GLN A 66 -8.14 -5.41 17.93
CA GLN A 66 -8.00 -5.36 16.46
C GLN A 66 -6.60 -4.90 16.06
N VAL A 67 -6.09 -3.81 16.64
CA VAL A 67 -4.71 -3.34 16.43
C VAL A 67 -3.70 -4.45 16.69
N THR A 68 -3.77 -5.08 17.86
CA THR A 68 -2.82 -6.12 18.28
C THR A 68 -2.78 -7.29 17.29
N ARG A 69 -3.94 -7.71 16.79
CA ARG A 69 -4.02 -8.82 15.83
C ARG A 69 -3.50 -8.42 14.45
N LEU A 70 -3.89 -7.25 13.95
CA LEU A 70 -3.44 -6.73 12.67
C LEU A 70 -1.92 -6.54 12.64
N GLU A 71 -1.33 -5.94 13.67
CA GLU A 71 0.13 -5.79 13.78
C GLU A 71 0.85 -7.13 13.80
N LYS A 72 0.34 -8.09 14.57
CA LYS A 72 0.90 -9.45 14.63
C LYS A 72 0.88 -10.12 13.26
N ASP A 73 -0.21 -9.95 12.51
CA ASP A 73 -0.34 -10.49 11.16
C ASP A 73 0.62 -9.81 10.18
N LEU A 74 0.76 -8.48 10.23
CA LEU A 74 1.73 -7.72 9.44
C LEU A 74 3.17 -8.19 9.71
N ILE A 75 3.53 -8.41 10.97
CA ILE A 75 4.86 -8.96 11.34
C ILE A 75 5.05 -10.35 10.76
N GLN A 76 4.04 -11.23 10.84
CA GLN A 76 4.11 -12.58 10.28
C GLN A 76 4.23 -12.57 8.75
N MET A 77 3.48 -11.72 8.06
CA MET A 77 3.55 -11.55 6.61
C MET A 77 4.95 -11.11 6.20
N LYS A 78 5.47 -10.07 6.86
CA LYS A 78 6.83 -9.56 6.63
C LYS A 78 7.90 -10.63 6.84
N ARG A 79 7.77 -11.46 7.90
CA ARG A 79 8.69 -12.59 8.16
C ARG A 79 8.64 -13.66 7.07
N LYS A 80 7.46 -13.90 6.48
CA LYS A 80 7.27 -14.86 5.40
C LYS A 80 7.61 -14.29 4.02
N GLY A 81 7.93 -13.00 3.92
CA GLY A 81 8.15 -12.31 2.65
C GLY A 81 6.86 -12.04 1.86
N TYR A 82 5.70 -12.11 2.51
CA TYR A 82 4.42 -11.77 1.88
C TYR A 82 4.12 -10.28 2.01
N MET A 83 3.45 -9.75 0.99
CA MET A 83 2.96 -8.38 1.00
C MET A 83 1.60 -8.37 1.71
N PRO A 84 1.35 -7.43 2.64
CA PRO A 84 0.02 -7.27 3.22
C PRO A 84 -1.00 -7.01 2.12
N GLY A 85 -2.21 -7.57 2.23
CA GLY A 85 -3.29 -7.30 1.29
C GLY A 85 -3.78 -5.85 1.35
N PRO A 86 -4.43 -5.36 0.28
CA PRO A 86 -5.06 -4.03 0.26
C PRO A 86 -6.07 -3.88 1.39
N GLY A 87 -6.09 -2.70 2.00
CA GLY A 87 -6.99 -2.31 3.08
C GLY A 87 -6.53 -2.70 4.49
N ILE A 88 -5.49 -3.52 4.66
CA ILE A 88 -5.00 -3.90 5.99
C ILE A 88 -4.43 -2.68 6.73
N TYR A 89 -3.61 -1.87 6.06
CA TYR A 89 -3.06 -0.66 6.68
C TYR A 89 -4.14 0.43 6.82
N ALA A 90 -5.10 0.48 5.91
CA ALA A 90 -6.28 1.35 6.05
C ALA A 90 -7.10 1.01 7.32
N HIS A 91 -7.39 -0.28 7.56
CA HIS A 91 -8.11 -0.72 8.76
C HIS A 91 -7.29 -0.45 10.02
N LEU A 92 -5.99 -0.75 10.00
CA LEU A 92 -5.10 -0.45 11.12
C LEU A 92 -5.08 1.05 11.46
N GLY A 93 -4.96 1.91 10.45
CA GLY A 93 -5.01 3.36 10.63
C GLY A 93 -6.35 3.86 11.19
N TYR A 94 -7.46 3.26 10.76
CA TYR A 94 -8.78 3.57 11.30
C TYR A 94 -8.93 3.16 12.78
N MET A 95 -8.34 2.03 13.18
CA MET A 95 -8.32 1.62 14.59
C MET A 95 -7.50 2.59 15.45
N TYR A 96 -6.29 2.97 15.02
CA TYR A 96 -5.49 3.98 15.72
C TYR A 96 -6.21 5.33 15.82
N PHE A 97 -6.90 5.75 14.76
CA PHE A 97 -7.70 6.97 14.77
C PHE A 97 -8.81 6.91 15.83
N SER A 98 -9.48 5.76 15.94
CA SER A 98 -10.50 5.51 16.97
C SER A 98 -9.93 5.54 18.39
N LEU A 99 -8.67 5.14 18.55
CA LEU A 99 -7.91 5.20 19.81
C LEU A 99 -7.31 6.57 20.12
N ARG A 100 -7.52 7.59 19.27
CA ARG A 100 -6.88 8.93 19.36
C ARG A 100 -5.36 8.91 19.17
N GLU A 101 -4.80 7.82 18.64
CA GLU A 101 -3.38 7.69 18.32
C GLU A 101 -3.11 8.24 16.90
N LEU A 102 -3.25 9.56 16.74
CA LEU A 102 -3.29 10.20 15.42
C LEU A 102 -2.00 10.04 14.60
N ASP A 103 -0.83 9.99 15.24
CA ASP A 103 0.44 9.85 14.53
C ASP A 103 0.63 8.42 13.96
N LEU A 104 0.18 7.41 14.71
CA LEU A 104 0.17 6.02 14.26
C LEU A 104 -0.88 5.81 13.16
N ALA A 105 -2.04 6.45 13.28
CA ALA A 105 -3.07 6.44 12.24
C ALA A 105 -2.55 7.03 10.92
N GLU A 106 -1.89 8.19 10.97
CA GLU A 106 -1.31 8.84 9.80
C GLU A 106 -0.23 7.96 9.15
N SER A 107 0.63 7.35 9.97
CA SER A 107 1.70 6.46 9.51
C SER A 107 1.13 5.24 8.77
N ALA A 108 0.09 4.61 9.31
CA ALA A 108 -0.58 3.47 8.69
C ALA A 108 -1.25 3.87 7.36
N PHE A 109 -1.97 5.00 7.31
CA PHE A 109 -2.57 5.50 6.08
C PHE A 109 -1.54 5.81 4.98
N ARG A 110 -0.40 6.40 5.34
CA ARG A 110 0.69 6.66 4.38
C ARG A 110 1.32 5.37 3.87
N GLU A 111 1.42 4.35 4.71
CA GLU A 111 1.92 3.04 4.27
C GLU A 111 0.95 2.34 3.31
N GLU A 112 -0.37 2.47 3.53
CA GLU A 112 -1.38 2.01 2.56
C GLU A 112 -1.19 2.69 1.20
N LEU A 113 -1.03 4.03 1.15
CA LEU A 113 -0.76 4.76 -0.09
C LEU A 113 0.52 4.31 -0.80
N ARG A 114 1.55 3.95 -0.03
CA ARG A 114 2.84 3.49 -0.56
C ARG A 114 2.70 2.13 -1.24
N LEU A 115 1.87 1.25 -0.68
CA LEU A 115 1.65 -0.10 -1.21
C LEU A 115 0.57 -0.12 -2.32
N PHE A 116 -0.43 0.74 -2.19
CA PHE A 116 -1.68 0.71 -2.95
C PHE A 116 -2.09 2.13 -3.39
N PRO A 117 -1.42 2.72 -4.39
CA PRO A 117 -1.74 4.06 -4.89
C PRO A 117 -3.17 4.16 -5.46
N GLU A 118 -3.79 3.05 -5.85
CA GLU A 118 -5.18 3.00 -6.27
C GLU A 118 -6.18 3.38 -5.16
N SER A 119 -5.76 3.24 -3.89
CA SER A 119 -6.58 3.62 -2.72
C SER A 119 -6.53 5.12 -2.43
N GLN A 120 -5.79 5.91 -3.20
CA GLN A 120 -5.46 7.30 -2.91
C GLN A 120 -6.66 8.16 -2.54
N VAL A 121 -7.70 8.16 -3.38
CA VAL A 121 -8.89 8.98 -3.17
C VAL A 121 -9.59 8.67 -1.84
N PHE A 122 -9.57 7.41 -1.41
CA PHE A 122 -10.16 6.99 -0.14
C PHE A 122 -9.29 7.43 1.04
N ILE A 123 -7.98 7.14 0.98
CA ILE A 123 -7.06 7.43 2.09
C ILE A 123 -6.87 8.94 2.31
N GLU A 124 -6.86 9.75 1.26
CA GLU A 124 -6.79 11.21 1.39
C GLU A 124 -7.97 11.81 2.17
N ARG A 125 -9.17 11.21 2.03
CA ARG A 125 -10.33 11.62 2.83
C ARG A 125 -10.13 11.28 4.31
N LEU A 126 -9.56 10.11 4.62
CA LEU A 126 -9.25 9.72 6.00
C LEU A 126 -8.17 10.62 6.60
N LEU A 127 -7.11 10.93 5.86
CA LEU A 127 -6.05 11.85 6.26
C LEU A 127 -6.58 13.28 6.50
N SER A 128 -7.52 13.73 5.67
CA SER A 128 -8.20 15.02 5.87
C SER A 128 -8.99 15.03 7.19
N GLY A 129 -9.74 13.97 7.47
CA GLY A 129 -10.45 13.81 8.75
C GLY A 129 -9.51 13.77 9.95
N LEU A 130 -8.36 13.10 9.83
CA LEU A 130 -7.31 13.05 10.84
C LEU A 130 -6.72 14.43 11.13
N SER A 131 -6.42 15.20 10.08
CA SER A 131 -5.93 16.58 10.21
C SER A 131 -6.91 17.45 10.99
N GLN A 132 -8.21 17.36 10.68
CA GLN A 132 -9.24 18.10 11.41
C GLN A 132 -9.31 17.68 12.89
N ALA A 133 -9.25 16.37 13.18
CA ALA A 133 -9.23 15.90 14.56
C ALA A 133 -8.02 16.44 15.35
N ARG A 134 -6.84 16.52 14.71
CA ARG A 134 -5.62 17.08 15.32
C ARG A 134 -5.79 18.58 15.62
N LEU A 135 -6.36 19.36 14.70
CA LEU A 135 -6.65 20.78 14.91
C LEU A 135 -7.61 21.00 16.07
N ASN A 136 -8.69 20.21 16.15
CA ASN A 136 -9.67 20.32 17.22
C ASN A 136 -9.06 20.04 18.60
N ASN A 137 -8.17 19.04 18.70
CA ASN A 137 -7.47 18.73 19.95
C ASN A 137 -6.56 19.88 20.40
N ASN A 138 -5.84 20.52 19.46
CA ASN A 138 -4.96 21.65 19.74
C ASN A 138 -5.75 22.92 20.13
N ALA A 139 -6.92 23.13 19.51
CA ALA A 139 -7.82 24.22 19.89
C ALA A 139 -8.38 24.02 21.30
N ALA A 140 -8.75 22.78 21.67
CA ALA A 140 -9.24 22.45 23.00
C ALA A 140 -8.17 22.72 24.08
N THR A 141 -6.91 22.29 23.87
CA THR A 141 -5.82 22.58 24.82
C THR A 141 -5.50 24.06 24.92
N SER A 142 -5.55 24.80 23.81
CA SER A 142 -5.41 26.27 23.82
C SER A 142 -6.49 26.93 24.69
N SER A 143 -7.76 26.52 24.55
CA SER A 143 -8.87 27.08 25.34
C SER A 143 -8.74 26.79 26.84
N ILE A 144 -8.27 25.60 27.22
CA ILE A 144 -8.03 25.23 28.62
C ILE A 144 -6.93 26.11 29.22
N ASN A 145 -5.82 26.28 28.50
CA ASN A 145 -4.71 27.10 28.97
C ASN A 145 -5.13 28.58 29.12
N GLN A 146 -5.89 29.12 28.16
CA GLN A 146 -6.42 30.48 28.24
C GLN A 146 -7.39 30.67 29.42
N ASN A 147 -8.27 29.70 29.66
CA ASN A 147 -9.16 29.73 30.82
C ASN A 147 -8.38 29.69 32.12
N PHE A 148 -7.35 28.84 32.22
CA PHE A 148 -6.48 28.75 33.41
C PHE A 148 -5.77 30.08 33.70
N ILE A 149 -5.17 30.71 32.68
CA ILE A 149 -4.51 32.03 32.82
C ILE A 149 -5.51 33.10 33.28
N SER A 150 -6.74 33.08 32.76
CA SER A 150 -7.78 34.06 33.14
C SER A 150 -8.31 33.86 34.56
N LEU A 151 -8.24 32.64 35.09
CA LEU A 151 -8.65 32.31 36.46
C LEU A 151 -7.59 32.79 37.46
N ASP A 152 -6.30 32.60 37.14
CA ASP A 152 -5.18 33.05 37.98
C ASP A 152 -5.15 34.58 38.15
N ASP A 153 -5.41 35.34 37.07
CA ASP A 153 -5.54 36.80 37.15
C ASP A 153 -6.74 37.26 37.99
N LYS A 154 -7.87 36.53 37.94
CA LYS A 154 -9.04 36.81 38.78
C LYS A 154 -8.80 36.48 40.25
N GLU A 155 -8.04 35.43 40.55
CA GLU A 155 -7.70 35.04 41.91
C GLU A 155 -6.69 36.02 42.53
N ASN A 156 -5.65 36.39 41.79
CA ASN A 156 -4.67 37.40 42.20
C ASN A 156 -5.32 38.76 42.53
N LYS A 157 -6.35 39.18 41.77
CA LYS A 157 -7.12 40.40 42.04
C LYS A 157 -8.05 40.32 43.25
N ARG A 158 -8.38 39.14 43.77
CA ARG A 158 -9.16 38.97 45.01
C ARG A 158 -8.29 38.88 46.27
N ALA A 159 -6.99 38.71 46.11
CA ALA A 159 -6.03 38.58 47.21
C ALA A 159 -5.47 39.91 47.72
N HIS A 160 -5.89 41.03 47.12
CA HIS A 160 -5.53 42.41 47.49
C HIS A 160 -6.79 43.22 47.80
#